data_AF-A0AA88CUD5-F1
#
_entry.id   AF-A0AA88CUD5-F1
#
_cell.length_a   1.000
_cell.length_b   1.000
_cell.length_c   1.000
_cell.angle_alpha   90.00
_cell.angle_beta   90.00
_cell.angle_gamma   90.00
#
_symmetry.space_group_name_H-M   'P 1'
#
loop_
_entity.id
_entity.type
_entity.pdbx_description
1 polymer ?
#
loop_
_entity_poly.entity_id
_entity_poly.type
_entity_poly.pdbx_seq_one_letter_code
_entity_poly.pdbx_strand_id
1 'polypeptide(L)'
;MKEVEAEMANTAEWERRPTQERQERTRLFHSQENIIRIDMELANEEVSMLEFSSEQITAPFLLPEMVERVASMLSYFLLQLVGPQRKSLTLKDPEKYEFRPKELLKQIVQIYVHLARGDTENIFPAAISKDGRSYNDQLFTAAADVLRRIGENGRIIQEFVELGAKAKVAASEAMDTEATLGEIPDEFLDPIQYTLMKDPVILPSSRVTIDRPVIQRHLLSDSTDPFNRSHLTADMLIPDTELKARIEEFIRSQELKRQGEGLSTQSSKETIQTKDGKMLID
;
A
#
# COMPACT_ATOMS: atom_id res chain seq x y z
N MET A 1 12.32 24.06 -9.12
CA MET A 1 13.46 24.40 -8.23
C MET A 1 14.82 23.98 -8.80
N LYS A 2 15.17 22.68 -8.94
CA LYS A 2 16.51 22.22 -9.40
C LYS A 2 16.97 22.76 -10.76
N GLU A 3 16.05 22.91 -11.72
CA GLU A 3 16.34 23.46 -13.04
C GLU A 3 16.73 24.94 -12.96
N VAL A 4 15.90 25.75 -12.29
CA VAL A 4 16.18 27.18 -12.07
C VAL A 4 17.47 27.36 -11.25
N GLU A 5 17.72 26.49 -10.27
CA GLU A 5 18.97 26.50 -9.50
C GLU A 5 20.21 26.17 -10.36
N ALA A 6 20.09 25.22 -11.29
CA ALA A 6 21.16 24.89 -12.24
C ALA A 6 21.42 26.03 -13.24
N GLU A 7 20.35 26.68 -13.71
CA GLU A 7 20.44 27.86 -14.57
C GLU A 7 21.11 29.04 -13.86
N MET A 8 20.77 29.30 -12.59
CA MET A 8 21.39 30.35 -11.78
C MET A 8 22.86 30.03 -11.43
N ALA A 9 23.22 28.75 -11.30
CA ALA A 9 24.59 28.32 -11.06
C ALA A 9 25.50 28.51 -12.29
N ASN A 10 24.95 28.49 -13.51
CA ASN A 10 25.71 28.80 -14.73
C ASN A 10 25.79 30.31 -14.96
N THR A 11 26.69 30.99 -14.24
CA THR A 11 26.82 32.45 -14.24
C THR A 11 27.04 33.04 -15.65
N ALA A 12 27.71 32.31 -16.55
CA ALA A 12 28.00 32.78 -17.91
C ALA A 12 26.74 32.81 -18.79
N GLU A 13 25.85 31.81 -18.68
CA GLU A 13 24.56 31.82 -19.39
C GLU A 13 23.51 32.68 -18.68
N TRP A 14 23.56 32.73 -17.35
CA TRP A 14 22.66 33.55 -16.55
C TRP A 14 22.82 35.03 -16.86
N GLU A 15 24.05 35.56 -16.88
CA GLU A 15 24.33 36.97 -17.17
C GLU A 15 24.03 37.38 -18.63
N ARG A 16 23.91 36.40 -19.56
CA ARG A 16 23.48 36.68 -20.94
C ARG A 16 21.99 36.94 -21.07
N ARG A 17 21.19 36.60 -20.05
CA ARG A 17 19.74 36.77 -20.08
C ARG A 17 19.33 38.22 -19.79
N PRO A 18 18.22 38.70 -20.39
CA PRO A 18 17.66 40.01 -20.05
C PRO A 18 17.41 40.16 -18.56
N THR A 19 17.66 41.36 -18.02
CA THR A 19 17.49 41.66 -16.59
C THR A 19 16.07 41.36 -16.09
N GLN A 20 15.05 41.61 -16.91
CA GLN A 20 13.65 41.31 -16.56
C GLN A 20 13.41 39.80 -16.39
N GLU A 21 13.94 38.98 -17.29
CA GLU A 21 13.82 37.52 -17.23
C GLU A 21 14.55 36.95 -16.00
N ARG A 22 15.75 37.48 -15.69
CA ARG A 22 16.47 37.11 -14.46
C ARG A 22 15.66 37.43 -13.21
N GLN A 23 15.10 38.64 -13.12
CA GLN A 23 14.29 39.04 -11.96
C GLN A 23 13.04 38.17 -11.78
N GLU A 24 12.33 37.85 -12.87
CA GLU A 24 11.15 36.99 -12.83
C GLU A 24 11.51 35.56 -12.37
N ARG A 25 12.56 34.97 -12.96
CA ARG A 25 13.03 33.63 -12.58
C ARG A 25 13.55 33.58 -11.14
N THR A 26 14.25 34.59 -10.66
CA THR A 26 14.67 34.69 -9.25
C THR A 26 13.48 34.80 -8.30
N ARG A 27 12.44 35.59 -8.65
CA ARG A 27 11.21 35.66 -7.85
C ARG A 27 10.50 34.31 -7.80
N LEU A 28 10.36 33.64 -8.94
CA LEU A 28 9.77 32.30 -9.01
C LEU A 28 10.57 31.30 -8.16
N PHE A 29 11.89 31.35 -8.23
CA PHE A 29 12.77 30.50 -7.41
C PHE A 29 12.52 30.70 -5.92
N HIS A 30 12.56 31.95 -5.43
CA HIS A 30 12.33 32.23 -4.01
C HIS A 30 10.90 31.88 -3.55
N SER A 31 9.90 32.10 -4.43
CA SER A 31 8.53 31.70 -4.13
C SER A 31 8.41 30.18 -3.99
N GLN A 32 8.96 29.39 -4.93
CA GLN A 32 8.97 27.93 -4.87
C GLN A 32 9.75 27.44 -3.65
N GLU A 33 10.90 28.05 -3.36
CA GLU A 33 11.73 27.73 -2.20
C GLU A 33 10.97 27.92 -0.88
N ASN A 34 10.23 29.02 -0.73
CA ASN A 34 9.44 29.24 0.48
C ASN A 34 8.27 28.26 0.60
N ILE A 35 7.61 27.93 -0.52
CA ILE A 35 6.53 26.91 -0.54
C ILE A 35 7.07 25.55 -0.09
N ILE A 36 8.17 25.08 -0.69
CA ILE A 36 8.77 23.79 -0.35
C ILE A 36 9.16 23.73 1.13
N ARG A 37 9.72 24.80 1.68
CA ARG A 37 10.09 24.87 3.10
C ARG A 37 8.86 24.73 4.00
N ILE A 38 7.79 25.47 3.72
CA ILE A 38 6.54 25.41 4.50
C ILE A 38 5.89 24.03 4.38
N ASP A 39 5.81 23.47 3.17
CA ASP A 39 5.23 22.15 2.95
C ASP A 39 6.02 21.05 3.66
N MET A 40 7.36 21.13 3.67
CA MET A 40 8.20 20.18 4.40
C MET A 40 8.09 20.33 5.92
N GLU A 41 8.02 21.56 6.43
CA GLU A 41 7.80 21.82 7.85
C GLU A 41 6.46 21.20 8.29
N LEU A 42 5.39 21.43 7.52
CA LEU A 42 4.08 20.83 7.78
C LEU A 42 4.12 19.29 7.69
N ALA A 43 4.76 18.74 6.65
CA ALA A 43 4.85 17.29 6.48
C ALA A 43 5.60 16.61 7.63
N ASN A 44 6.67 17.24 8.15
CA ASN A 44 7.40 16.73 9.31
C ASN A 44 6.51 16.69 10.57
N GLU A 45 5.70 17.72 10.80
CA GLU A 45 4.74 17.76 11.91
C GLU A 45 3.63 16.71 11.73
N GLU A 46 3.09 16.53 10.52
CA GLU A 46 2.08 15.52 10.21
C GLU A 46 2.59 14.10 10.46
N VAL A 47 3.81 13.79 10.01
CA VAL A 47 4.44 12.48 10.23
C VAL A 47 4.73 12.25 11.71
N SER A 48 5.19 13.29 12.43
CA SER A 48 5.44 13.20 13.87
C SER A 48 4.16 12.97 14.67
N MET A 49 3.08 13.64 14.30
CA MET A 49 1.75 13.41 14.89
C MET A 49 1.22 12.01 14.59
N LEU A 50 1.46 11.49 13.39
CA LEU A 50 1.08 10.14 13.00
C LEU A 50 1.88 9.08 13.77
N GLU A 51 3.19 9.28 13.91
CA GLU A 51 4.08 8.44 14.72
C GLU A 51 3.60 8.36 16.17
N PHE A 52 3.42 9.51 16.82
CA PHE A 52 2.90 9.60 18.18
C PHE A 52 1.52 8.93 18.32
N SER A 53 0.58 9.23 17.41
CA SER A 53 -0.77 8.67 17.47
C SER A 53 -0.77 7.16 17.29
N SER A 54 0.06 6.64 16.38
CA SER A 54 0.17 5.20 16.12
C SER A 54 0.74 4.43 17.33
N GLU A 55 1.62 5.04 18.12
CA GLU A 55 2.13 4.45 19.36
C GLU A 55 1.02 4.32 20.42
N GLN A 56 0.16 5.33 20.51
CA GLN A 56 -0.87 5.43 21.54
C GLN A 56 -2.13 4.62 21.21
N ILE A 57 -2.57 4.63 19.95
CA ILE A 57 -3.80 3.97 19.51
C ILE A 57 -3.69 3.45 18.08
N THR A 58 -3.66 2.14 17.92
CA THR A 58 -3.53 1.48 16.61
C THR A 58 -4.89 1.16 15.97
N ALA A 59 -5.94 0.97 16.77
CA ALA A 59 -7.23 0.45 16.30
C ALA A 59 -7.86 1.24 15.14
N PRO A 60 -7.90 2.60 15.13
CA PRO A 60 -8.45 3.36 14.01
C PRO A 60 -7.69 3.17 12.69
N PHE A 61 -6.38 2.95 12.75
CA PHE A 61 -5.54 2.73 11.56
C PHE A 61 -5.70 1.32 10.99
N LEU A 62 -6.17 0.39 11.81
CA LEU A 62 -6.36 -1.02 11.47
C LEU A 62 -7.81 -1.33 11.05
N LEU A 63 -8.70 -0.33 10.99
CA LEU A 63 -10.05 -0.54 10.46
C LEU A 63 -9.99 -0.97 8.98
N PRO A 64 -10.86 -1.89 8.51
CA PRO A 64 -10.84 -2.38 7.11
C PRO A 64 -10.91 -1.26 6.06
N GLU A 65 -11.60 -0.17 6.36
CA GLU A 65 -11.77 0.99 5.48
C GLU A 65 -10.48 1.82 5.36
N MET A 66 -9.60 1.73 6.37
CA MET A 66 -8.42 2.57 6.58
C MET A 66 -7.10 1.85 6.31
N VAL A 67 -6.97 0.59 6.74
CA VAL A 67 -5.70 -0.14 6.79
C VAL A 67 -4.98 -0.20 5.43
N GLU A 68 -5.73 -0.38 4.33
CA GLU A 68 -5.17 -0.40 2.99
C GLU A 68 -4.60 0.96 2.56
N ARG A 69 -5.27 2.06 2.93
CA ARG A 69 -4.80 3.43 2.64
C ARG A 69 -3.55 3.76 3.43
N VAL A 70 -3.53 3.40 4.72
CA VAL A 70 -2.37 3.60 5.60
C VAL A 70 -1.19 2.78 5.08
N ALA A 71 -1.40 1.50 4.78
CA ALA A 71 -0.36 0.63 4.21
C ALA A 71 0.19 1.17 2.88
N SER A 72 -0.67 1.64 1.98
CA SER A 72 -0.26 2.21 0.69
C SER A 72 0.54 3.52 0.87
N MET A 73 0.09 4.39 1.78
CA MET A 73 0.79 5.65 2.09
C MET A 73 2.18 5.40 2.67
N LEU A 74 2.30 4.51 3.66
CA LEU A 74 3.58 4.15 4.24
C LEU A 74 4.50 3.46 3.21
N SER A 75 3.95 2.61 2.34
CA SER A 75 4.71 1.90 1.32
C SER A 75 5.23 2.85 0.25
N TYR A 76 4.44 3.86 -0.11
CA TYR A 76 4.87 4.96 -0.97
C TYR A 76 6.03 5.75 -0.34
N PHE A 77 5.94 6.14 0.94
CA PHE A 77 7.03 6.83 1.62
C PHE A 77 8.30 5.97 1.69
N LEU A 78 8.17 4.69 1.99
CA LEU A 78 9.29 3.76 2.01
C LEU A 78 9.96 3.69 0.61
N LEU A 79 9.17 3.55 -0.45
CA LEU A 79 9.66 3.54 -1.83
C LEU A 79 10.39 4.84 -2.19
N GLN A 80 9.88 6.00 -1.78
CA GLN A 80 10.51 7.29 -2.06
C GLN A 80 11.84 7.47 -1.31
N LEU A 81 11.90 7.01 -0.05
CA LEU A 81 13.08 7.19 0.81
C LEU A 81 14.21 6.19 0.51
N VAL A 82 13.89 4.92 0.23
CA VAL A 82 14.90 3.87 0.04
C VAL A 82 14.97 3.30 -1.37
N GLY A 83 13.96 3.56 -2.20
CA GLY A 83 13.88 3.05 -3.56
C GLY A 83 14.72 3.81 -4.59
N PRO A 84 14.58 3.48 -5.88
CA PRO A 84 15.38 4.06 -6.96
C PRO A 84 15.15 5.57 -7.11
N GLN A 85 13.98 6.06 -6.72
CA GLN A 85 13.61 7.47 -6.78
C GLN A 85 14.33 8.33 -5.75
N ARG A 86 15.04 7.79 -4.75
CA ARG A 86 15.76 8.58 -3.74
C ARG A 86 16.71 9.65 -4.33
N LYS A 87 17.24 9.41 -5.54
CA LYS A 87 18.11 10.37 -6.24
C LYS A 87 17.35 11.64 -6.66
N SER A 88 16.06 11.54 -6.95
CA SER A 88 15.22 12.70 -7.28
C SER A 88 15.04 13.63 -6.07
N LEU A 89 15.14 13.10 -4.84
CA LEU A 89 15.02 13.83 -3.58
C LEU A 89 16.34 14.45 -3.08
N THR A 90 17.45 14.27 -3.79
CA THR A 90 18.74 14.85 -3.37
C THR A 90 18.74 16.36 -3.56
N LEU A 91 18.81 17.13 -2.48
CA LEU A 91 18.95 18.60 -2.47
C LEU A 91 20.39 18.98 -2.10
N LYS A 92 20.87 20.13 -2.59
CA LYS A 92 22.23 20.62 -2.25
C LYS A 92 22.34 20.99 -0.78
N ASP A 93 21.30 21.63 -0.25
CA ASP A 93 21.19 22.02 1.15
C ASP A 93 19.84 21.53 1.71
N PRO A 94 19.74 20.27 2.14
CA PRO A 94 18.48 19.70 2.65
C PRO A 94 17.97 20.40 3.91
N GLU A 95 18.88 20.85 4.78
CA GLU A 95 18.54 21.47 6.06
C GLU A 95 17.80 22.79 5.86
N LYS A 96 18.17 23.58 4.84
CA LYS A 96 17.45 24.81 4.46
C LYS A 96 15.96 24.59 4.20
N TYR A 97 15.57 23.40 3.74
CA TYR A 97 14.19 23.04 3.45
C TYR A 97 13.57 22.14 4.52
N GLU A 98 14.19 22.02 5.69
CA GLU A 98 13.79 21.09 6.77
C GLU A 98 13.66 19.63 6.29
N PHE A 99 14.34 19.26 5.21
CA PHE A 99 14.26 17.91 4.66
C PHE A 99 15.27 16.99 5.36
N ARG A 100 14.76 16.19 6.30
CA ARG A 100 15.55 15.25 7.12
C ARG A 100 15.21 13.79 6.76
N PRO A 101 15.64 13.26 5.61
CA PRO A 101 15.20 11.96 5.10
C PRO A 101 15.55 10.78 6.01
N LYS A 102 16.64 10.90 6.78
CA LYS A 102 17.03 9.87 7.76
C LYS A 102 16.05 9.82 8.92
N GLU A 103 15.61 10.98 9.41
CA GLU A 103 14.64 11.07 10.50
C GLU A 103 13.27 10.60 10.03
N LEU A 104 12.82 11.09 8.88
CA LEU A 104 11.58 10.62 8.25
C LEU A 104 11.54 9.10 8.09
N LEU A 105 12.64 8.49 7.62
CA LEU A 105 12.69 7.02 7.50
C LEU A 105 12.49 6.32 8.85
N LYS A 106 13.07 6.86 9.94
CA LYS A 106 12.89 6.31 11.28
C LYS A 106 11.45 6.40 11.73
N GLN A 107 10.82 7.56 11.56
CA GLN A 107 9.42 7.79 11.95
C GLN A 107 8.46 6.88 11.16
N ILE A 108 8.65 6.79 9.84
CA ILE A 108 7.85 5.89 8.98
C ILE A 108 7.99 4.43 9.42
N VAL A 109 9.20 3.97 9.73
CA VAL A 109 9.45 2.61 10.20
C VAL A 109 8.86 2.37 11.59
N GLN A 110 8.92 3.36 12.48
CA GLN A 110 8.26 3.29 13.79
C GLN A 110 6.75 3.13 13.64
N ILE A 111 6.11 3.90 12.75
CA ILE A 111 4.67 3.75 12.44
C ILE A 111 4.35 2.32 11.98
N TYR A 112 5.15 1.76 11.05
CA TYR A 112 4.98 0.36 10.63
C TYR A 112 5.01 -0.62 11.82
N VAL A 113 5.99 -0.45 12.72
CA VAL A 113 6.15 -1.32 13.89
C VAL A 113 5.02 -1.12 14.90
N HIS A 114 4.59 0.11 15.16
CA HIS A 114 3.46 0.39 16.05
C HIS A 114 2.18 -0.30 15.55
N LEU A 115 1.86 -0.15 14.27
CA LEU A 115 0.69 -0.79 13.67
C LEU A 115 0.80 -2.32 13.70
N ALA A 116 1.98 -2.88 13.42
CA ALA A 116 2.21 -4.32 13.50
C ALA A 116 2.08 -4.89 14.92
N ARG A 117 2.44 -4.12 15.96
CA ARG A 117 2.24 -4.52 17.37
C ARG A 117 0.78 -4.51 17.77
N GLY A 118 0.01 -3.56 17.23
CA GLY A 118 -1.42 -3.43 17.48
C GLY A 118 -2.29 -4.38 16.64
N ASP A 119 -1.72 -5.03 15.64
CA ASP A 119 -2.42 -5.89 14.70
C ASP A 119 -2.59 -7.32 15.24
N THR A 120 -3.67 -7.52 16.01
CA THR A 120 -4.02 -8.83 16.57
C THR A 120 -4.57 -9.81 15.55
N GLU A 121 -5.10 -9.31 14.43
CA GLU A 121 -5.75 -10.12 13.39
C GLU A 121 -4.83 -10.40 12.19
N ASN A 122 -3.59 -9.89 12.23
CA ASN A 122 -2.61 -10.03 11.16
C ASN A 122 -3.10 -9.48 9.80
N ILE A 123 -3.92 -8.43 9.83
CA ILE A 123 -4.52 -7.80 8.64
C ILE A 123 -3.56 -6.82 7.95
N PHE A 124 -2.63 -6.21 8.69
CA PHE A 124 -1.75 -5.17 8.18
C PHE A 124 -0.70 -5.72 7.19
N PRO A 125 -0.04 -6.88 7.42
CA PRO A 125 0.83 -7.48 6.41
C PRO A 125 0.12 -7.76 5.08
N ALA A 126 -1.13 -8.22 5.13
CA ALA A 126 -1.93 -8.46 3.93
C ALA A 126 -2.30 -7.15 3.21
N ALA A 127 -2.60 -6.09 3.97
CA ALA A 127 -2.83 -4.76 3.41
C ALA A 127 -1.57 -4.19 2.73
N ILE A 128 -0.38 -4.42 3.30
CA ILE A 128 0.90 -4.03 2.70
C ILE A 128 1.11 -4.76 1.36
N SER A 129 0.90 -6.07 1.32
CA SER A 129 1.13 -6.87 0.10
C SER A 129 0.17 -6.54 -1.04
N LYS A 130 -1.01 -5.98 -0.75
CA LYS A 130 -2.00 -5.58 -1.75
C LYS A 130 -1.61 -4.34 -2.55
N ASP A 131 -0.68 -3.50 -2.05
CA ASP A 131 -0.24 -2.31 -2.78
C ASP A 131 0.72 -2.68 -3.92
N GLY A 132 0.18 -3.14 -5.06
CA GLY A 132 0.99 -3.52 -6.22
C GLY A 132 1.79 -2.38 -6.87
N ARG A 133 1.60 -1.12 -6.46
CA ARG A 133 2.32 0.03 -7.02
C ARG A 133 3.61 0.34 -6.27
N SER A 134 3.59 0.20 -4.95
CA SER A 134 4.71 0.59 -4.09
C SER A 134 5.34 -0.56 -3.33
N TYR A 135 4.61 -1.66 -3.10
CA TYR A 135 5.15 -2.81 -2.40
C TYR A 135 6.26 -3.50 -3.21
N ASN A 136 7.38 -3.74 -2.55
CA ASN A 136 8.48 -4.56 -3.04
C ASN A 136 9.20 -5.16 -1.81
N ASP A 137 9.36 -6.48 -1.79
CA ASP A 137 9.93 -7.21 -0.64
C ASP A 137 11.36 -6.77 -0.31
N GLN A 138 12.12 -6.30 -1.31
CA GLN A 138 13.47 -5.78 -1.14
C GLN A 138 13.51 -4.44 -0.39
N LEU A 139 12.42 -3.65 -0.38
CA LEU A 139 12.39 -2.34 0.29
C LEU A 139 12.57 -2.48 1.79
N PHE A 140 11.97 -3.50 2.41
CA PHE A 140 12.09 -3.75 3.85
C PHE A 140 13.54 -4.06 4.23
N THR A 141 14.22 -4.88 3.42
CA THR A 141 15.63 -5.22 3.63
C THR A 141 16.54 -4.01 3.40
N ALA A 142 16.31 -3.26 2.32
CA ALA A 142 17.07 -2.05 2.01
C ALA A 142 16.91 -0.97 3.08
N ALA A 143 15.69 -0.77 3.60
CA ALA A 143 15.42 0.15 4.70
C ALA A 143 16.10 -0.31 6.00
N ALA A 144 16.03 -1.60 6.35
CA ALA A 144 16.73 -2.15 7.50
C ALA A 144 18.25 -1.87 7.44
N ASP A 145 18.88 -2.00 6.28
CA ASP A 145 20.30 -1.69 6.10
C ASP A 145 20.62 -0.20 6.29
N VAL A 146 19.74 0.69 5.82
CA VAL A 146 19.89 2.13 6.06
C VAL A 146 19.73 2.45 7.55
N LEU A 147 18.72 1.88 8.22
CA LEU A 147 18.45 2.07 9.65
C LEU A 147 19.63 1.61 10.53
N ARG A 148 20.25 0.47 10.21
CA ARG A 148 21.47 0.00 10.89
C ARG A 148 22.62 0.99 10.78
N ARG A 149 22.80 1.61 9.60
CA ARG A 149 23.88 2.59 9.36
C ARG A 149 23.67 3.91 10.09
N ILE A 150 22.41 4.32 10.29
CA ILE A 150 22.08 5.57 11.01
C ILE A 150 21.90 5.35 12.52
N GLY A 151 22.10 4.13 13.02
CA GLY A 151 22.10 3.82 14.45
C GLY A 151 20.71 3.69 15.07
N GLU A 152 19.72 3.20 14.32
CA GLU A 152 18.39 2.94 14.88
C GLU A 152 18.37 1.73 15.83
N ASN A 153 17.37 1.67 16.72
CA ASN A 153 17.25 0.59 17.71
C ASN A 153 17.12 -0.79 17.03
N GLY A 154 18.01 -1.72 17.38
CA GLY A 154 18.05 -3.08 16.83
C GLY A 154 16.74 -3.84 16.97
N ARG A 155 15.96 -3.57 18.04
CA ARG A 155 14.64 -4.17 18.24
C ARG A 155 13.61 -3.67 17.21
N ILE A 156 13.57 -2.37 16.94
CA ILE A 156 12.68 -1.79 15.91
C ILE A 156 13.02 -2.37 14.53
N ILE A 157 14.31 -2.45 14.22
CA ILE A 157 14.78 -3.03 12.95
C ILE A 157 14.34 -4.49 12.82
N GLN A 158 14.47 -5.28 13.89
CA GLN A 158 14.05 -6.68 13.88
C GLN A 158 12.54 -6.82 13.65
N GLU A 159 11.72 -6.12 14.42
CA GLU A 159 10.26 -6.16 14.30
C GLU A 159 9.80 -5.70 12.90
N PHE A 160 10.45 -4.70 12.33
CA PHE A 160 10.20 -4.25 10.96
C PHE A 160 10.56 -5.30 9.89
N VAL A 161 11.68 -6.01 10.05
CA VAL A 161 12.06 -7.10 9.15
C VAL A 161 11.08 -8.28 9.25
N GLU A 162 10.63 -8.61 10.47
CA GLU A 162 9.61 -9.64 10.70
C GLU A 162 8.28 -9.28 10.02
N LEU A 163 7.86 -8.00 10.11
CA LEU A 163 6.71 -7.50 9.37
C LEU A 163 6.88 -7.66 7.85
N GLY A 164 8.03 -7.30 7.31
CA GLY A 164 8.35 -7.49 5.89
C GLY A 164 8.26 -8.96 5.45
N ALA A 165 8.72 -9.89 6.30
CA ALA A 165 8.59 -11.33 6.05
C ALA A 165 7.12 -11.78 6.05
N LYS A 166 6.31 -11.32 7.01
CA LYS A 166 4.86 -11.59 7.04
C LYS A 166 4.16 -11.05 5.79
N ALA A 167 4.50 -9.84 5.36
CA ALA A 167 3.93 -9.25 4.13
C ALA A 167 4.31 -10.06 2.89
N LYS A 168 5.53 -10.60 2.83
CA LYS A 168 5.98 -11.48 1.74
C LYS A 168 5.18 -12.79 1.70
N VAL A 169 4.92 -13.39 2.86
CA VAL A 169 4.06 -14.58 2.95
C VAL A 169 2.65 -14.25 2.50
N ALA A 170 2.06 -13.16 3.00
CA ALA A 170 0.73 -12.71 2.60
C ALA A 170 0.62 -12.42 1.09
N ALA A 171 1.67 -11.86 0.47
CA ALA A 171 1.73 -11.67 -0.97
C ALA A 171 1.69 -13.01 -1.73
N SER A 172 2.47 -14.00 -1.28
CA SER A 172 2.46 -15.34 -1.88
C SER A 172 1.09 -16.02 -1.74
N GLU A 173 0.48 -15.95 -0.56
CA GLU A 173 -0.84 -16.52 -0.30
C GLU A 173 -1.93 -15.84 -1.15
N ALA A 174 -1.83 -14.52 -1.35
CA ALA A 174 -2.75 -13.78 -2.21
C ALA A 174 -2.65 -14.23 -3.68
N MET A 175 -1.42 -14.42 -4.20
CA MET A 175 -1.21 -14.93 -5.56
C MET A 175 -1.75 -16.36 -5.71
N ASP A 176 -1.52 -17.22 -4.72
CA ASP A 176 -2.04 -18.60 -4.73
C ASP A 176 -3.58 -18.62 -4.67
N THR A 177 -4.18 -17.69 -3.92
CA THR A 177 -5.64 -17.55 -3.81
C THR A 177 -6.24 -17.07 -5.13
N GLU A 178 -5.66 -16.04 -5.75
CA GLU A 178 -6.09 -15.53 -7.06
C GLU A 178 -6.00 -16.62 -8.14
N ALA A 179 -4.92 -17.40 -8.15
CA ALA A 179 -4.77 -18.55 -9.03
C ALA A 179 -5.83 -19.65 -8.78
N THR A 180 -6.38 -19.73 -7.57
CA THR A 180 -7.44 -20.70 -7.22
C THR A 180 -8.81 -20.25 -7.66
N LEU A 181 -9.11 -18.96 -7.46
CA LEU A 181 -10.45 -18.42 -7.69
C LEU A 181 -10.78 -18.33 -9.19
N GLY A 182 -9.76 -18.19 -10.05
CA GLY A 182 -9.94 -18.15 -11.50
C GLY A 182 -10.84 -16.98 -11.92
N GLU A 183 -11.70 -17.21 -12.93
CA GLU A 183 -12.67 -16.20 -13.35
C GLU A 183 -13.81 -16.07 -12.32
N ILE A 184 -13.86 -14.91 -11.67
CA ILE A 184 -14.89 -14.55 -10.70
C ILE A 184 -16.10 -13.99 -11.47
N PRO A 185 -17.32 -14.48 -11.24
CA PRO A 185 -18.54 -13.90 -11.82
C PRO A 185 -18.70 -12.41 -11.48
N ASP A 186 -19.07 -11.59 -12.47
CA ASP A 186 -19.23 -10.13 -12.33
C ASP A 186 -20.17 -9.73 -11.18
N GLU A 187 -21.19 -10.53 -10.89
CA GLU A 187 -22.13 -10.31 -9.79
C GLU A 187 -21.50 -10.39 -8.39
N PHE A 188 -20.31 -10.96 -8.26
CA PHE A 188 -19.56 -11.04 -6.99
C PHE A 188 -18.51 -9.95 -6.86
N LEU A 189 -18.30 -9.16 -7.92
CA LEU A 189 -17.31 -8.09 -7.96
C LEU A 189 -17.89 -6.78 -7.44
N ASP A 190 -17.09 -6.07 -6.66
CA ASP A 190 -17.40 -4.72 -6.23
C ASP A 190 -17.46 -3.79 -7.45
N PRO A 191 -18.52 -2.98 -7.60
CA PRO A 191 -18.71 -2.12 -8.78
C PRO A 191 -17.69 -0.99 -8.92
N ILE A 192 -16.94 -0.66 -7.86
CA ILE A 192 -15.91 0.38 -7.86
C ILE A 192 -14.52 -0.24 -7.94
N GLN A 193 -14.23 -1.23 -7.09
CA GLN A 193 -12.91 -1.84 -6.99
C GLN A 193 -12.68 -2.99 -7.97
N TYR A 194 -13.73 -3.57 -8.58
CA TYR A 194 -13.65 -4.77 -9.42
C TYR A 194 -12.92 -5.94 -8.73
N THR A 195 -13.08 -6.05 -7.42
CA THR A 195 -12.54 -7.13 -6.59
C THR A 195 -13.68 -7.90 -5.95
N LEU A 196 -13.45 -9.17 -5.59
CA LEU A 196 -14.43 -9.99 -4.88
C LEU A 196 -14.94 -9.29 -3.60
N MET A 197 -16.26 -9.11 -3.49
CA MET A 197 -16.88 -8.55 -2.28
C MET A 197 -16.75 -9.55 -1.11
N LYS A 198 -16.47 -9.05 0.09
CA LYS A 198 -16.36 -9.86 1.31
C LYS A 198 -17.55 -9.67 2.24
N ASP A 199 -18.06 -8.45 2.32
CA ASP A 199 -19.24 -8.10 3.09
C ASP A 199 -20.17 -7.22 2.23
N PRO A 200 -20.90 -7.84 1.28
CA PRO A 200 -21.76 -7.10 0.36
C PRO A 200 -22.90 -6.40 1.12
N VAL A 201 -23.12 -5.13 0.79
CA VAL A 201 -24.20 -4.29 1.32
C VAL A 201 -24.95 -3.59 0.20
N ILE A 202 -26.27 -3.49 0.35
CA ILE A 202 -27.17 -2.86 -0.60
C ILE A 202 -27.35 -1.38 -0.22
N LEU A 203 -27.12 -0.50 -1.19
CA LEU A 203 -27.42 0.91 -1.05
C LEU A 203 -28.93 1.15 -1.23
N PRO A 204 -29.61 1.87 -0.32
CA PRO A 204 -31.06 1.97 -0.30
C PRO A 204 -31.65 2.73 -1.50
N SER A 205 -30.95 3.74 -2.01
CA SER A 205 -31.42 4.60 -3.11
C SER A 205 -31.11 4.00 -4.48
N SER A 206 -29.85 3.66 -4.75
CA SER A 206 -29.40 3.11 -6.03
C SER A 206 -29.72 1.62 -6.20
N ARG A 207 -29.95 0.89 -5.10
CA ARG A 207 -30.10 -0.58 -5.07
C ARG A 207 -28.88 -1.33 -5.60
N VAL A 208 -27.74 -0.65 -5.68
CA VAL A 208 -26.46 -1.25 -6.04
C VAL A 208 -25.90 -1.96 -4.80
N THR A 209 -25.39 -3.18 -5.00
CA THR A 209 -24.63 -3.90 -3.97
C THR A 209 -23.15 -3.54 -4.10
N ILE A 210 -22.51 -3.23 -2.99
CA ILE A 210 -21.11 -2.79 -2.90
C ILE A 210 -20.47 -3.40 -1.64
N ASP A 211 -19.15 -3.57 -1.61
CA ASP A 211 -18.47 -4.08 -0.42
C ASP A 211 -18.50 -3.04 0.72
N ARG A 212 -18.81 -3.48 1.95
CA ARG A 212 -18.96 -2.57 3.10
C ARG A 212 -17.76 -1.65 3.32
N PRO A 213 -16.49 -2.14 3.34
CA PRO A 213 -15.33 -1.28 3.53
C PRO A 213 -15.18 -0.22 2.43
N VAL A 214 -15.61 -0.53 1.21
CA VAL A 214 -15.54 0.39 0.07
C VAL A 214 -16.51 1.55 0.25
N ILE A 215 -17.78 1.26 0.57
CA ILE A 215 -18.76 2.32 0.79
C ILE A 215 -18.47 3.10 2.07
N GLN A 216 -18.07 2.46 3.16
CA GLN A 216 -17.75 3.17 4.40
C GLN A 216 -16.58 4.13 4.20
N ARG A 217 -15.58 3.75 3.41
CA ARG A 217 -14.48 4.64 3.01
C ARG A 217 -14.95 5.85 2.21
N HIS A 218 -15.93 5.69 1.32
CA HIS A 218 -16.55 6.84 0.63
C HIS A 218 -17.25 7.76 1.64
N LEU A 219 -18.02 7.20 2.57
CA LEU A 219 -18.76 7.92 3.60
C LEU A 219 -17.88 8.66 4.61
N LEU A 220 -16.59 8.31 4.73
CA LEU A 220 -15.61 9.10 5.50
C LEU A 220 -15.30 10.46 4.85
N SER A 221 -15.52 10.60 3.55
CA SER A 221 -15.25 11.81 2.79
C SER A 221 -16.53 12.52 2.34
N ASP A 222 -17.56 11.77 1.96
CA ASP A 222 -18.79 12.29 1.39
C ASP A 222 -19.98 11.42 1.83
N SER A 223 -20.97 12.03 2.51
CA SER A 223 -22.17 11.35 3.02
C SER A 223 -23.24 11.16 1.93
N THR A 224 -22.83 10.65 0.77
CA THR A 224 -23.72 10.42 -0.37
C THR A 224 -23.53 9.02 -0.98
N ASP A 225 -24.48 8.61 -1.81
CA ASP A 225 -24.37 7.42 -2.65
C ASP A 225 -23.49 7.75 -3.86
N PRO A 226 -22.42 6.97 -4.14
CA PRO A 226 -21.47 7.29 -5.20
C PRO A 226 -22.05 7.18 -6.62
N PHE A 227 -23.21 6.51 -6.81
CA PHE A 227 -23.85 6.28 -8.10
C PHE A 227 -24.91 7.33 -8.44
N ASN A 228 -25.63 7.85 -7.43
CA ASN A 228 -26.74 8.79 -7.67
C ASN A 228 -26.69 10.07 -6.82
N ARG A 229 -25.69 10.22 -5.95
CA ARG A 229 -25.44 11.38 -5.08
C ARG A 229 -26.56 11.68 -4.07
N SER A 230 -27.44 10.72 -3.80
CA SER A 230 -28.45 10.86 -2.74
C SER A 230 -27.78 10.79 -1.37
N HIS A 231 -28.36 11.44 -0.37
CA HIS A 231 -27.87 11.35 1.01
C HIS A 231 -27.81 9.90 1.49
N LEU A 232 -26.67 9.51 2.07
CA LEU A 232 -26.41 8.16 2.55
C LEU A 232 -25.55 8.22 3.82
N THR A 233 -25.91 7.43 4.82
CA THR A 233 -25.13 7.25 6.05
C THR A 233 -24.86 5.77 6.30
N ALA A 234 -23.87 5.47 7.13
CA ALA A 234 -23.41 4.09 7.35
C ALA A 234 -24.48 3.17 7.98
N ASP A 235 -25.39 3.74 8.76
CA ASP A 235 -26.53 3.04 9.38
C ASP A 235 -27.64 2.69 8.37
N MET A 236 -27.69 3.36 7.23
CA MET A 236 -28.65 3.09 6.16
C MET A 236 -28.26 1.88 5.29
N LEU A 237 -27.05 1.33 5.48
CA LEU A 237 -26.53 0.21 4.69
C LEU A 237 -27.24 -1.10 5.06
N ILE A 238 -27.84 -1.76 4.06
CA ILE A 238 -28.59 -3.00 4.25
C ILE A 238 -27.67 -4.19 3.94
N PRO A 239 -27.39 -5.12 4.86
CA PRO A 239 -26.57 -6.30 4.56
C PRO A 239 -27.20 -7.19 3.48
N ASP A 240 -26.42 -7.59 2.47
CA ASP A 240 -26.83 -8.56 1.45
C ASP A 240 -26.40 -9.98 1.84
N THR A 241 -27.13 -10.56 2.79
CA THR A 241 -26.77 -11.89 3.35
C THR A 241 -26.91 -13.02 2.33
N GLU A 242 -27.79 -12.87 1.35
CA GLU A 242 -27.97 -13.86 0.28
C GLU A 242 -26.77 -13.86 -0.67
N LEU A 243 -26.35 -12.67 -1.14
CA LEU A 243 -25.17 -12.57 -2.01
C LEU A 243 -23.93 -13.04 -1.28
N LYS A 244 -23.78 -12.69 0.00
CA LYS A 244 -22.67 -13.16 0.84
C LYS A 244 -22.60 -14.69 0.88
N ALA A 245 -23.72 -15.38 1.11
CA ALA A 245 -23.76 -16.84 1.12
C ALA A 245 -23.39 -17.45 -0.25
N ARG A 246 -23.81 -16.82 -1.35
CA ARG A 246 -23.44 -17.25 -2.71
C ARG A 246 -21.95 -17.08 -2.98
N ILE A 247 -21.35 -15.97 -2.54
CA ILE A 247 -19.91 -15.73 -2.64
C ILE A 247 -19.13 -16.76 -1.83
N GLU A 248 -19.53 -17.03 -0.59
CA GLU A 248 -18.89 -18.04 0.26
C GLU A 248 -18.95 -19.45 -0.34
N GLU A 249 -20.09 -19.82 -0.93
CA GLU A 249 -20.23 -21.11 -1.63
C GLU A 249 -19.37 -21.16 -2.90
N PHE A 250 -19.29 -20.06 -3.66
CA PHE A 250 -18.40 -19.96 -4.81
C PHE A 250 -16.94 -20.19 -4.41
N ILE A 251 -16.45 -19.50 -3.37
CA ILE A 251 -15.08 -19.65 -2.85
C ILE A 251 -14.83 -21.13 -2.48
N ARG A 252 -15.72 -21.73 -1.71
CA ARG A 252 -15.61 -23.14 -1.29
C ARG A 252 -15.57 -24.10 -2.48
N SER A 253 -16.40 -23.84 -3.50
CA SER A 253 -16.44 -24.66 -4.71
C SER A 253 -15.12 -24.63 -5.50
N GLN A 254 -14.45 -23.46 -5.55
CA GLN A 254 -13.17 -23.31 -6.23
C GLN A 254 -12.03 -23.97 -5.45
N GLU A 255 -12.02 -23.83 -4.13
CA GLU A 255 -11.06 -24.51 -3.26
C GLU A 255 -11.13 -26.04 -3.40
N LEU A 256 -12.35 -26.60 -3.44
CA LEU A 256 -12.56 -28.04 -3.65
C LEU A 256 -12.10 -28.52 -5.03
N LYS A 257 -12.37 -27.75 -6.09
CA LYS A 257 -11.88 -28.08 -7.44
C LYS A 257 -10.36 -28.16 -7.47
N ARG A 258 -9.66 -27.18 -6.89
CA ARG A 258 -8.18 -27.18 -6.84
C ARG A 258 -7.63 -28.38 -6.06
N GLN A 259 -8.24 -28.75 -4.94
CA GLN A 259 -7.82 -29.94 -4.18
C GLN A 259 -8.02 -31.23 -5.01
N GLY A 260 -9.14 -31.37 -5.72
CA GLY A 260 -9.38 -32.51 -6.61
C GLY A 260 -8.42 -32.58 -7.81
N GLU A 261 -8.05 -31.43 -8.38
CA GLU A 261 -7.06 -31.33 -9.47
C GLU A 261 -5.63 -31.64 -8.99
N GLY A 262 -5.26 -31.22 -7.78
CA GLY A 262 -3.97 -31.54 -7.16
C GLY A 262 -3.79 -33.04 -6.86
N LEU A 263 -4.85 -33.73 -6.41
CA LEU A 263 -4.86 -35.18 -6.19
C LEU A 263 -4.79 -35.97 -7.50
N SER A 264 -5.46 -35.51 -8.56
CA SER A 264 -5.43 -36.17 -9.88
C SER A 264 -4.11 -35.97 -10.62
N THR A 265 -3.43 -34.83 -10.46
CA THR A 265 -2.06 -34.64 -11.01
C THR A 265 -0.99 -35.46 -10.28
N GLN A 266 -1.11 -35.68 -8.96
CA GLN A 266 -0.20 -36.55 -8.21
C GLN A 266 -0.39 -38.03 -8.56
N SER A 267 -1.64 -38.51 -8.65
CA SER A 267 -1.97 -39.88 -9.07
C SER A 267 -1.51 -40.19 -10.50
N SER A 268 -1.55 -39.19 -11.39
CA SER A 268 -1.03 -39.31 -12.75
C SER A 268 0.50 -39.44 -12.79
N LYS A 269 1.23 -38.71 -11.94
CA LYS A 269 2.70 -38.80 -11.83
C LYS A 269 3.17 -40.15 -11.24
N GLU A 270 2.45 -40.70 -10.25
CA GLU A 270 2.75 -42.04 -9.71
C GLU A 270 2.42 -43.17 -10.69
N THR A 271 1.36 -43.01 -11.49
CA THR A 271 0.97 -43.98 -12.53
C THR A 271 1.96 -44.01 -13.70
N ILE A 272 2.63 -42.89 -14.00
CA ILE A 272 3.66 -42.83 -15.04
C ILE A 272 4.97 -43.48 -14.56
N GLN A 273 5.39 -43.28 -13.30
CA GLN A 273 6.61 -43.91 -12.77
C GLN A 273 6.50 -45.43 -12.56
N THR A 274 5.29 -45.96 -12.39
CA THR A 274 5.08 -47.41 -12.19
C THR A 274 5.03 -48.23 -13.48
N LYS A 275 4.97 -47.59 -14.66
CA LYS A 275 4.90 -48.28 -15.97
C LYS A 275 6.25 -48.56 -16.64
N ASP A 276 7.35 -47.96 -16.20
CA ASP A 276 8.69 -48.19 -16.79
C ASP A 276 9.52 -49.28 -16.09
N GLY A 277 8.92 -50.05 -15.18
CA GLY A 277 9.64 -50.97 -14.29
C GLY A 277 9.41 -52.47 -14.52
N LYS A 278 9.01 -52.94 -15.70
CA LYS A 278 8.92 -54.41 -15.91
C LYS A 278 9.09 -54.90 -17.36
N MET A 279 10.05 -55.82 -17.47
CA MET A 279 10.36 -56.80 -18.54
C MET A 279 11.31 -56.29 -19.64
N LEU A 280 12.37 -57.00 -20.06
CA LEU A 280 12.69 -58.42 -19.93
C LEU A 280 14.17 -58.65 -19.60
N ILE A 281 14.40 -59.66 -18.78
CA ILE A 281 15.61 -60.48 -18.76
C ILE A 281 15.35 -61.58 -19.81
N ASP A 282 16.24 -61.72 -20.79
CA ASP A 282 16.84 -62.98 -21.26
C ASP A 282 18.00 -62.66 -22.22
#